data_AF-A0A2W7U3U3-F1
#
_entry.id   AF-A0A2W7U3U3-F1
#
_cell.length_a   1.000
_cell.length_b   1.000
_cell.length_c   1.000
_cell.angle_alpha   90.00
_cell.angle_beta   90.00
_cell.angle_gamma   90.00
#
_symmetry.space_group_name_H-M   'P 1'
#
loop_
_entity.id
_entity.type
_entity.pdbx_description
1 polymer ?
#
loop_
_entity_poly.entity_id
_entity_poly.type
_entity_poly.pdbx_seq_one_letter_code
_entity_poly.pdbx_strand_id
1 'polypeptide(L)'
;MNISKVLFAICLSFMFFGYGQNKLTGKVVDFNNKPVAKAKIYFDSIYSKVQTNKNGEFEVLVPAKASTINVYSHDYGLLSSKYNNETKMSFVFLEADQSKKIKQGTDVSIAYSKSEDKYVAKSQSKSTQSDKSNYNTIYDMIRGRVAGVTVSRDHKITIQGVSSINYASEPLFVVDGMIVSNIDYLIPNNVKSIRVLKGAEASYYGSQGSSGVIVITTIK
;
A
#
# COMPACT_ATOMS: atom_id res chain seq x y z
N MET A 1 26.85 43.96 32.37
CA MET A 1 26.41 43.40 31.08
C MET A 1 24.89 43.32 31.11
N ASN A 2 24.19 44.12 30.30
CA ASN A 2 22.77 44.43 30.49
C ASN A 2 21.91 43.20 30.19
N ILE A 3 21.26 42.67 31.23
CA ILE A 3 20.34 41.52 31.17
C ILE A 3 19.25 41.71 30.10
N SER A 4 18.83 42.94 29.81
CA SER A 4 17.84 43.22 28.76
C SER A 4 18.33 42.90 27.34
N LYS A 5 19.65 42.99 27.08
CA LYS A 5 20.23 42.63 25.77
C LYS A 5 20.34 41.11 25.58
N VAL A 6 20.51 40.36 26.67
CA VAL A 6 20.54 38.89 26.64
C VAL A 6 19.13 38.32 26.46
N LEU A 7 18.11 38.94 27.08
CA LEU A 7 16.71 38.52 26.93
C LEU A 7 16.17 38.76 25.51
N PHE A 8 16.61 39.84 24.85
CA PHE A 8 16.22 40.14 23.47
C PHE A 8 16.88 39.19 22.45
N ALA A 9 18.09 38.71 22.73
CA ALA A 9 18.81 37.75 21.88
C ALA A 9 18.23 36.33 21.95
N ILE A 10 17.64 35.93 23.08
CA ILE A 10 17.03 34.60 23.25
C ILE A 10 15.66 34.52 22.55
N CYS A 11 14.95 35.64 22.42
CA CYS A 11 13.65 35.69 21.73
C CYS A 11 13.78 35.57 20.20
N LEU A 12 14.94 35.89 19.62
CA LEU A 12 15.18 35.83 18.17
C LEU A 12 15.60 34.44 17.65
N SER A 13 15.80 33.47 18.55
CA SER A 13 16.19 32.08 18.22
C SER A 13 14.99 31.18 17.88
N PHE A 14 13.76 31.63 18.12
CA PHE A 14 12.54 30.93 17.71
C PHE A 14 12.14 31.29 16.27
N MET A 15 13.08 31.20 15.32
CA MET A 15 12.71 31.14 13.92
C MET A 15 12.04 29.79 13.68
N PHE A 16 10.71 29.82 13.67
CA PHE A 16 9.85 28.76 13.19
C PHE A 16 10.36 28.31 11.81
N PHE A 17 10.97 27.14 11.74
CA PHE A 17 11.04 26.37 10.51
C PHE A 17 9.60 25.98 10.16
N GLY A 18 8.92 26.83 9.40
CA GLY A 18 7.68 26.47 8.73
C GLY A 18 7.99 25.39 7.71
N TYR A 19 7.78 24.13 8.07
CA TYR A 19 7.82 23.03 7.11
C TYR A 19 6.63 23.21 6.14
N GLY A 20 6.92 23.75 4.96
CA GLY A 20 5.93 23.93 3.90
C GLY A 20 5.34 22.59 3.48
N GLN A 21 4.02 22.44 3.58
CA GLN A 21 3.31 21.33 2.97
C GLN A 21 3.17 21.62 1.47
N ASN A 22 3.62 20.69 0.62
CA ASN A 22 3.56 20.88 -0.83
C ASN A 22 2.14 20.60 -1.32
N LYS A 23 1.48 21.62 -1.89
CA LYS A 23 0.16 21.45 -2.49
C LYS A 23 0.29 20.70 -3.82
N LEU A 24 -0.33 19.52 -3.89
CA LEU A 24 -0.45 18.72 -5.10
C LEU A 24 -1.88 18.79 -5.61
N THR A 25 -2.01 19.11 -6.90
CA THR A 25 -3.27 19.05 -7.63
C THR A 25 -3.21 17.96 -8.69
N GLY A 26 -4.35 17.45 -9.12
CA GLY A 26 -4.33 16.44 -10.17
C GLY A 26 -5.68 16.03 -10.67
N LYS A 27 -5.65 15.17 -11.69
CA LYS A 27 -6.84 14.65 -12.37
C LYS A 27 -6.72 13.15 -12.59
N VAL A 28 -7.82 12.44 -12.38
CA VAL A 28 -7.92 10.98 -12.52
C VAL A 28 -8.99 10.66 -13.56
N VAL A 29 -8.61 9.91 -14.60
CA VAL A 29 -9.48 9.49 -15.69
C VAL A 29 -9.33 7.99 -15.99
N ASP A 30 -10.28 7.43 -16.71
CA ASP A 30 -10.19 6.08 -17.27
C ASP A 30 -9.56 6.09 -18.69
N PHE A 31 -9.46 4.91 -19.31
CA PHE A 31 -8.93 4.71 -20.66
C PHE A 31 -9.74 5.41 -21.76
N ASN A 32 -11.00 5.74 -21.49
CA ASN A 32 -11.85 6.53 -22.37
C ASN A 32 -11.80 8.02 -22.07
N ASN A 33 -10.83 8.45 -21.24
CA ASN A 33 -10.67 9.83 -20.77
C ASN A 33 -11.89 10.33 -19.96
N LYS A 34 -12.72 9.42 -19.42
CA LYS A 34 -13.84 9.77 -18.56
C LYS A 34 -13.34 10.03 -17.14
N PRO A 35 -13.84 11.07 -16.45
CA PRO A 35 -13.48 11.34 -15.07
C PRO A 35 -13.79 10.18 -14.12
N VAL A 36 -12.84 9.86 -13.23
CA VAL A 36 -13.06 8.89 -12.16
C VAL A 36 -13.31 9.64 -10.86
N ALA A 37 -14.59 9.73 -10.47
CA ALA A 37 -15.02 10.37 -9.24
C ALA A 37 -14.83 9.44 -8.01
N LYS A 38 -14.70 10.03 -6.81
CA LYS A 38 -14.56 9.32 -5.53
C LYS A 38 -13.32 8.40 -5.43
N ALA A 39 -12.33 8.59 -6.30
CA ALA A 39 -11.06 7.90 -6.19
C ALA A 39 -10.30 8.45 -4.98
N LYS A 40 -9.87 7.57 -4.08
CA LYS A 40 -9.18 7.91 -2.83
C LYS A 40 -7.70 8.15 -3.09
N ILE A 41 -7.15 9.22 -2.53
CA ILE A 41 -5.74 9.56 -2.62
C ILE A 41 -5.01 9.08 -1.35
N TYR A 42 -3.86 8.46 -1.54
CA TYR A 42 -3.00 7.96 -0.47
C TYR A 42 -1.58 8.48 -0.68
N PHE A 43 -0.89 8.73 0.43
CA PHE A 43 0.55 8.97 0.47
C PHE A 43 1.19 7.70 0.99
N ASP A 44 1.95 7.02 0.13
CA ASP A 44 2.38 5.66 0.43
C ASP A 44 1.15 4.81 0.83
N SER A 45 1.11 4.23 2.02
CA SER A 45 -0.06 3.47 2.49
C SER A 45 -1.09 4.28 3.29
N ILE A 46 -0.86 5.58 3.52
CA ILE A 46 -1.67 6.41 4.41
C ILE A 46 -2.75 7.15 3.61
N TYR A 47 -4.01 6.95 3.97
CA TYR A 47 -5.13 7.66 3.34
C TYR A 47 -5.07 9.15 3.66
N SER A 48 -5.02 10.01 2.64
CA SER A 48 -4.91 11.46 2.81
C SER A 48 -6.24 12.14 3.19
N LYS A 49 -7.33 11.36 3.29
CA LYS A 49 -8.72 11.83 3.45
C LYS A 49 -9.25 12.65 2.26
N VAL A 50 -8.51 12.73 1.16
CA VAL A 50 -8.94 13.37 -0.09
C VAL A 50 -9.45 12.34 -1.08
N GLN A 51 -10.52 12.72 -1.77
CA GLN A 51 -11.08 11.98 -2.90
C GLN A 51 -11.24 12.89 -4.10
N THR A 52 -11.24 12.30 -5.30
CA THR A 52 -11.56 13.04 -6.52
C THR A 52 -13.02 13.50 -6.55
N ASN A 53 -13.24 14.70 -7.10
CA ASN A 53 -14.56 15.27 -7.32
C ASN A 53 -15.27 14.63 -8.53
N LYS A 54 -16.45 15.14 -8.89
CA LYS A 54 -17.23 14.66 -10.06
C LYS A 54 -16.49 14.79 -11.40
N ASN A 55 -15.52 15.71 -11.48
CA ASN A 55 -14.69 15.96 -12.65
C ASN A 55 -13.36 15.17 -12.60
N GLY A 56 -13.19 14.30 -11.61
CA GLY A 56 -11.98 13.48 -11.43
C GLY A 56 -10.81 14.25 -10.85
N GLU A 57 -11.02 15.49 -10.40
CA GLU A 57 -9.94 16.35 -9.90
C GLU A 57 -9.76 16.19 -8.39
N PHE A 58 -8.52 16.33 -7.92
CA PHE A 58 -8.19 16.34 -6.50
C PHE A 58 -7.18 17.45 -6.16
N GLU A 59 -7.20 17.86 -4.90
CA GLU A 59 -6.22 18.75 -4.31
C GLU A 59 -5.86 18.21 -2.93
N VAL A 60 -4.56 18.08 -2.65
CA VAL A 60 -4.07 17.51 -1.39
C VAL A 60 -2.76 18.17 -0.97
N LEU A 61 -2.57 18.36 0.33
CA LEU A 61 -1.32 18.79 0.91
C LEU A 61 -0.44 17.57 1.18
N VAL A 62 0.71 17.51 0.51
CA VAL A 62 1.63 16.38 0.55
C VAL A 62 2.62 16.56 1.71
N PRO A 63 2.72 15.59 2.63
CA PRO A 63 3.75 15.58 3.65
C PRO A 63 5.15 15.52 3.05
N ALA A 64 6.12 16.22 3.64
CA ALA A 64 7.49 16.32 3.12
C ALA A 64 8.23 14.97 2.95
N LYS A 65 7.74 13.90 3.58
CA LYS A 65 8.33 12.54 3.52
C LYS A 65 7.60 11.59 2.57
N ALA A 66 6.54 12.02 1.88
CA ALA A 66 5.80 11.15 0.98
C ALA A 66 6.68 10.74 -0.20
N SER A 67 6.75 9.45 -0.49
CA SER A 67 7.56 8.91 -1.60
C SER A 67 6.72 8.51 -2.81
N THR A 68 5.45 8.19 -2.59
CA THR A 68 4.52 7.75 -3.61
C THR A 68 3.13 8.37 -3.40
N ILE A 69 2.45 8.67 -4.51
CA ILE A 69 1.03 9.02 -4.53
C ILE A 69 0.28 7.80 -5.09
N ASN A 70 -0.67 7.29 -4.32
CA ASN A 70 -1.49 6.17 -4.74
C ASN A 70 -2.96 6.61 -4.89
N VAL A 71 -3.60 6.18 -5.97
CA VAL A 71 -4.99 6.49 -6.31
C VAL A 71 -5.77 5.20 -6.35
N TYR A 72 -6.77 5.07 -5.48
CA TYR A 72 -7.62 3.89 -5.42
C TYR A 72 -9.04 4.22 -5.87
N SER A 73 -9.55 3.49 -6.86
CA SER A 73 -10.97 3.46 -7.23
C SER A 73 -11.57 2.09 -6.94
N HIS A 74 -12.85 2.06 -6.57
CA HIS A 74 -13.59 0.80 -6.42
C HIS A 74 -13.67 0.02 -7.74
N ASP A 75 -13.84 0.74 -8.86
CA ASP A 75 -14.09 0.15 -10.17
C ASP A 75 -12.79 -0.26 -10.90
N TYR A 76 -11.68 0.45 -10.63
CA TYR A 76 -10.42 0.29 -11.36
C TYR A 76 -9.25 -0.23 -10.50
N GLY A 77 -9.40 -0.26 -9.18
CA GLY A 77 -8.34 -0.70 -8.27
C GLY A 77 -7.32 0.41 -7.95
N LEU A 78 -6.06 0.02 -7.73
CA LEU A 78 -5.00 0.89 -7.23
C LEU A 78 -4.00 1.26 -8.33
N LEU A 79 -3.70 2.54 -8.41
CA LEU A 79 -2.66 3.11 -9.27
C LEU A 79 -1.60 3.78 -8.40
N SER A 80 -0.33 3.48 -8.65
CA SER A 80 0.79 3.98 -7.86
C SER A 80 1.76 4.76 -8.73
N SER A 81 2.17 5.95 -8.28
CA SER A 81 3.22 6.73 -8.93
C SER A 81 4.22 7.24 -7.91
N LYS A 82 5.50 7.22 -8.28
CA LYS A 82 6.54 7.90 -7.52
C LYS A 82 6.25 9.39 -7.46
N TYR A 83 6.49 9.99 -6.29
CA TYR A 83 6.40 11.43 -6.06
C TYR A 83 7.81 12.01 -5.99
N ASN A 84 8.11 13.00 -6.82
CA ASN A 84 9.38 13.74 -6.84
C ASN A 84 9.15 15.24 -6.58
N ASN A 85 8.23 15.57 -5.68
CA ASN A 85 7.86 16.95 -5.32
C ASN A 85 7.16 17.74 -6.44
N GLU A 86 6.43 17.07 -7.32
CA GLU A 86 5.60 17.72 -8.33
C GLU A 86 4.42 18.46 -7.68
N THR A 87 3.94 19.53 -8.32
CA THR A 87 2.74 20.27 -7.90
C THR A 87 1.47 19.85 -8.65
N LYS A 88 1.64 19.08 -9.74
CA LYS A 88 0.58 18.55 -10.59
C LYS A 88 0.87 17.11 -10.99
N MET A 89 -0.13 16.24 -10.89
CA MET A 89 -0.06 14.85 -11.37
C MET A 89 -1.36 14.41 -12.03
N SER A 90 -1.25 13.69 -13.14
CA SER A 90 -2.40 13.11 -13.84
C SER A 90 -2.32 11.58 -13.76
N PHE A 91 -3.48 10.96 -13.57
CA PHE A 91 -3.62 9.52 -13.38
C PHE A 91 -4.62 8.98 -14.39
N VAL A 92 -4.25 7.88 -15.05
CA VAL A 92 -5.10 7.22 -16.04
C VAL A 92 -5.20 5.73 -15.69
N PHE A 93 -6.41 5.25 -15.42
CA PHE A 93 -6.69 3.82 -15.31
C PHE A 93 -6.86 3.24 -16.72
N LEU A 94 -5.96 2.36 -17.15
CA LEU A 94 -6.14 1.69 -18.46
C LEU A 94 -7.09 0.49 -18.34
N GLU A 95 -7.64 0.08 -19.47
CA GLU A 95 -8.43 -1.15 -19.59
C GLU A 95 -7.57 -2.38 -19.26
N ALA A 96 -8.18 -3.39 -18.64
CA ALA A 96 -7.49 -4.59 -18.13
C ALA A 96 -6.73 -5.38 -19.22
N ASP A 97 -7.10 -5.22 -20.50
CA ASP A 97 -6.57 -6.01 -21.61
C ASP A 97 -5.64 -5.25 -22.58
N GLN A 98 -5.41 -3.94 -22.39
CA GLN A 98 -4.57 -3.14 -23.31
C GLN A 98 -3.37 -2.48 -22.62
N SER A 99 -2.41 -3.31 -22.19
CA SER A 99 -1.10 -2.86 -21.72
C SER A 99 -0.12 -2.66 -22.90
N LYS A 100 -0.43 -1.80 -23.89
CA LYS A 100 0.60 -1.33 -24.84
C LYS A 100 0.25 -0.04 -25.58
N LYS A 101 1.18 0.92 -25.45
CA LYS A 101 1.39 2.21 -26.14
C LYS A 101 0.62 3.42 -25.59
N ILE A 102 1.37 4.33 -24.97
CA ILE A 102 1.10 5.78 -25.12
C ILE A 102 2.34 6.42 -25.74
N LYS A 103 2.16 7.04 -26.91
CA LYS A 103 3.12 7.94 -27.54
C LYS A 103 3.03 9.31 -26.85
N GLN A 104 4.21 9.87 -26.66
CA GLN A 104 4.54 11.12 -26.01
C GLN A 104 3.80 12.34 -26.62
N GLY A 105 3.25 13.18 -25.75
CA GLY A 105 2.73 14.52 -26.04
C GLY A 105 2.84 15.38 -24.78
N THR A 106 3.39 16.57 -24.93
CA THR A 106 3.91 17.49 -23.90
C THR A 106 2.91 17.90 -22.82
N ASP A 107 2.97 17.23 -21.67
CA ASP A 107 3.12 17.77 -20.30
C ASP A 107 2.84 16.60 -19.33
N VAL A 108 3.91 16.02 -18.80
CA VAL A 108 3.97 14.92 -17.81
C VAL A 108 2.86 13.87 -17.90
N SER A 109 3.11 12.84 -18.70
CA SER A 109 2.32 11.61 -18.80
C SER A 109 3.05 10.45 -18.13
N ILE A 110 2.44 9.83 -17.10
CA ILE A 110 2.84 8.51 -16.61
C ILE A 110 1.58 7.68 -16.32
N ALA A 111 1.53 6.48 -16.90
CA ALA A 111 0.41 5.55 -16.92
C ALA A 111 0.86 4.15 -16.48
N TYR A 112 0.03 3.42 -15.74
CA TYR A 112 0.07 1.95 -15.59
C TYR A 112 -1.33 1.40 -15.27
N SER A 113 -1.94 0.60 -16.16
CA SER A 113 -3.06 -0.25 -15.75
C SER A 113 -2.57 -1.51 -15.06
N LYS A 114 -3.39 -1.93 -14.10
CA LYS A 114 -3.31 -3.21 -13.43
C LYS A 114 -3.78 -4.31 -14.38
N SER A 115 -2.95 -5.33 -14.58
CA SER A 115 -3.28 -6.76 -14.38
C SER A 115 -2.41 -7.65 -15.26
N GLU A 116 -1.72 -8.62 -14.65
CA GLU A 116 -1.78 -9.98 -15.17
C GLU A 116 -1.49 -10.96 -14.02
N ASP A 117 -2.55 -11.63 -13.60
CA ASP A 117 -2.50 -12.94 -12.96
C ASP A 117 -1.73 -13.91 -13.86
N LYS A 118 -0.40 -13.96 -13.76
CA LYS A 118 0.41 -15.09 -14.24
C LYS A 118 1.58 -15.34 -13.32
N TYR A 119 1.28 -15.78 -12.10
CA TYR A 119 1.80 -17.02 -11.55
C TYR A 119 0.75 -17.56 -10.59
N VAL A 120 -0.33 -18.09 -11.17
CA VAL A 120 -1.14 -19.09 -10.48
C VAL A 120 -0.21 -20.29 -10.27
N ALA A 121 0.48 -20.33 -9.13
CA ALA A 121 0.63 -21.63 -8.49
C ALA A 121 -0.80 -22.07 -8.22
N LYS A 122 -1.31 -22.99 -9.06
CA LYS A 122 -2.59 -23.66 -8.82
C LYS A 122 -2.47 -24.35 -7.46
N SER A 123 -2.90 -23.63 -6.44
CA SER A 123 -3.57 -24.21 -5.30
C SER A 123 -4.90 -23.48 -5.21
N GLN A 124 -5.66 -23.61 -6.29
CA GLN A 124 -7.09 -23.42 -6.26
C GLN A 124 -7.64 -24.55 -5.40
N SER A 125 -7.58 -24.41 -4.08
CA SER A 125 -8.51 -25.13 -3.22
C SER A 125 -9.86 -24.42 -3.35
N LYS A 126 -10.56 -24.73 -4.44
CA LYS A 126 -12.01 -24.75 -4.38
C LYS A 126 -12.37 -25.85 -3.39
N SER A 127 -12.67 -25.48 -2.16
CA SER A 127 -13.49 -26.30 -1.27
C SER A 127 -14.61 -25.39 -0.79
N THR A 128 -15.82 -25.54 -1.33
CA THR A 128 -16.90 -26.22 -0.61
C THR A 128 -16.77 -26.00 0.89
N GLN A 129 -17.37 -24.91 1.38
CA GLN A 129 -18.13 -24.73 2.63
C GLN A 129 -17.96 -25.67 3.85
N SER A 130 -16.87 -26.43 4.04
CA SER A 130 -16.84 -27.55 4.99
C SER A 130 -15.53 -27.77 5.76
N ASP A 131 -14.54 -26.88 5.70
CA ASP A 131 -13.27 -27.04 6.44
C ASP A 131 -12.95 -25.87 7.37
N LYS A 132 -13.96 -25.19 7.92
CA LYS A 132 -13.74 -24.15 8.94
C LYS A 132 -13.37 -24.73 10.33
N SER A 133 -13.28 -26.05 10.50
CA SER A 133 -13.28 -26.68 11.84
C SER A 133 -11.94 -27.25 12.35
N ASN A 134 -10.85 -27.24 11.58
CA ASN A 134 -9.71 -28.13 11.87
C ASN A 134 -8.40 -27.45 12.30
N TYR A 135 -8.36 -26.11 12.43
CA TYR A 135 -7.16 -25.40 12.88
C TYR A 135 -7.43 -24.71 14.22
N ASN A 136 -6.59 -25.01 15.22
CA ASN A 136 -6.70 -24.43 16.56
C ASN A 136 -6.14 -23.01 16.62
N THR A 137 -5.17 -22.69 15.77
CA THR A 137 -4.51 -21.38 15.72
C THR A 137 -4.39 -20.85 14.30
N ILE A 138 -4.21 -19.53 14.16
CA ILE A 138 -3.89 -18.91 12.88
C ILE A 138 -2.61 -19.49 12.25
N TYR A 139 -1.65 -19.88 13.07
CA TYR A 139 -0.37 -20.47 12.65
C TYR A 139 -0.54 -21.84 12.02
N ASP A 140 -1.40 -22.69 12.60
CA ASP A 140 -1.72 -24.00 12.03
C ASP A 140 -2.45 -23.85 10.70
N MET A 141 -3.36 -22.87 10.61
CA MET A 141 -4.05 -22.55 9.37
C MET A 141 -3.08 -22.05 8.29
N ILE A 142 -2.15 -21.17 8.63
CA ILE A 142 -1.12 -20.70 7.69
C ILE A 142 -0.25 -21.87 7.23
N ARG A 143 0.21 -22.72 8.15
CA ARG A 143 1.03 -23.91 7.84
C ARG A 143 0.33 -24.87 6.88
N GLY A 144 -0.99 -25.06 7.06
CA GLY A 144 -1.78 -26.01 6.25
C GLY A 144 -2.32 -25.44 4.93
N ARG A 145 -2.50 -24.12 4.81
CA ARG A 145 -3.20 -23.51 3.67
C ARG A 145 -2.35 -22.59 2.81
N VAL A 146 -1.21 -22.14 3.30
CA VAL A 146 -0.42 -21.11 2.61
C VAL A 146 0.83 -21.74 2.02
N ALA A 147 0.81 -21.98 0.72
CA ALA A 147 1.93 -22.55 0.00
C ALA A 147 3.17 -21.64 0.04
N GLY A 148 4.35 -22.24 0.19
CA GLY A 148 5.61 -21.50 0.25
C GLY A 148 5.77 -20.62 1.50
N VAL A 149 5.04 -20.94 2.57
CA VAL A 149 5.23 -20.37 3.90
C VAL A 149 5.54 -21.49 4.89
N THR A 150 6.59 -21.29 5.67
CA THR A 150 6.98 -22.19 6.75
C THR A 150 6.64 -21.51 8.08
N VAL A 151 6.00 -22.26 8.97
CA VAL A 151 5.72 -21.83 10.35
C VAL A 151 6.45 -22.77 11.29
N SER A 152 7.42 -22.26 12.02
CA SER A 152 8.19 -23.02 13.01
C SER A 152 7.38 -23.27 14.29
N ARG A 153 7.98 -24.00 15.24
CA ARG A 153 7.32 -24.38 16.50
C ARG A 153 7.13 -23.20 17.46
N ASP A 154 7.98 -22.19 17.36
CA ASP A 154 7.91 -20.91 18.08
C ASP A 154 7.03 -19.88 17.37
N HIS A 155 6.13 -20.33 16.49
CA HIS A 155 5.22 -19.49 15.68
C HIS A 155 5.90 -18.49 14.74
N LYS A 156 7.23 -18.59 14.57
CA LYS A 156 7.95 -17.77 13.61
C LYS A 156 7.58 -18.14 12.18
N ILE A 157 7.20 -17.13 11.40
CA ILE A 157 6.78 -17.32 10.01
C ILE A 157 7.92 -16.93 9.08
N THR A 158 8.18 -17.76 8.08
CA THR A 158 9.16 -17.47 7.02
C THR A 158 8.53 -17.78 5.67
N ILE A 159 8.67 -16.85 4.72
CA ILE A 159 8.20 -17.04 3.35
C ILE A 159 9.36 -17.60 2.53
N GLN A 160 9.14 -18.67 1.77
CA GLN A 160 10.17 -19.22 0.89
C GLN A 160 10.41 -18.30 -0.31
N GLY A 161 11.68 -18.16 -0.72
CA GLY A 161 12.08 -17.37 -1.88
C GLY A 161 12.10 -15.86 -1.65
N VAL A 162 11.99 -15.39 -0.40
CA VAL A 162 12.29 -13.99 -0.05
C VAL A 162 13.70 -13.94 0.56
N SER A 163 14.58 -13.19 -0.08
CA SER A 163 15.94 -12.98 0.41
C SER A 163 15.93 -11.75 1.31
N SER A 164 16.06 -11.93 2.62
CA SER A 164 16.30 -10.79 3.51
C SER A 164 17.79 -10.43 3.46
N ILE A 165 18.09 -9.16 3.13
CA ILE A 165 19.45 -8.60 3.21
C ILE A 165 19.98 -8.64 4.66
N ASN A 166 19.08 -8.62 5.65
CA ASN A 166 19.41 -8.75 7.06
C ASN A 166 18.74 -10.01 7.61
N TYR A 167 19.50 -11.10 7.70
CA TYR A 167 19.06 -12.43 8.13
C TYR A 167 18.02 -12.37 9.29
N ALA A 168 16.88 -13.05 9.07
CA ALA A 168 15.87 -13.43 10.07
C ALA A 168 14.78 -12.42 10.49
N SER A 169 14.30 -11.54 9.60
CA SER A 169 13.05 -10.81 9.85
C SER A 169 11.82 -11.62 9.46
N GLU A 170 10.83 -11.65 10.35
CA GLU A 170 9.49 -12.13 10.05
C GLU A 170 8.83 -11.27 8.94
N PRO A 171 7.84 -11.84 8.22
CA PRO A 171 7.09 -11.07 7.25
C PRO A 171 6.21 -10.01 7.93
N LEU A 172 5.88 -8.96 7.20
CA LEU A 172 4.92 -7.96 7.66
C LEU A 172 3.51 -8.55 7.68
N PHE A 173 2.75 -8.31 8.74
CA PHE A 173 1.35 -8.72 8.81
C PHE A 173 0.42 -7.56 8.50
N VAL A 174 -0.57 -7.82 7.65
CA VAL A 174 -1.62 -6.85 7.30
C VAL A 174 -2.98 -7.51 7.48
N VAL A 175 -3.78 -7.02 8.41
CA VAL A 175 -5.12 -7.53 8.70
C VAL A 175 -6.15 -6.49 8.30
N ASP A 176 -7.05 -6.85 7.37
CA ASP A 176 -8.10 -5.96 6.85
C ASP A 176 -7.59 -4.60 6.35
N GLY A 177 -6.37 -4.59 5.83
CA GLY A 177 -5.68 -3.41 5.31
C GLY A 177 -4.87 -2.62 6.35
N MET A 178 -4.81 -3.06 7.61
CA MET A 178 -4.02 -2.44 8.66
C MET A 178 -2.78 -3.28 9.00
N ILE A 179 -1.62 -2.62 9.13
CA ILE A 179 -0.38 -3.27 9.56
C ILE A 179 -0.47 -3.60 11.05
N VAL A 180 -0.11 -4.83 11.43
CA VAL A 180 -0.14 -5.31 12.82
C VAL A 180 1.18 -5.97 13.20
N SER A 181 1.49 -5.99 14.49
CA SER A 181 2.73 -6.57 15.02
C SER A 181 2.65 -8.09 15.23
N ASN A 182 1.44 -8.63 15.45
CA ASN A 182 1.20 -10.06 15.60
C ASN A 182 -0.20 -10.41 15.08
N ILE A 183 -0.47 -11.71 15.00
CA ILE A 183 -1.73 -12.27 14.50
C ILE A 183 -2.38 -13.26 15.48
N ASP A 184 -1.83 -13.39 16.69
CA ASP A 184 -2.24 -14.39 17.71
C ASP A 184 -3.72 -14.30 18.08
N TYR A 185 -4.28 -13.10 18.00
CA TYR A 185 -5.68 -12.81 18.32
C TYR A 185 -6.67 -13.27 17.22
N LEU A 186 -6.17 -13.68 16.05
CA LEU A 186 -7.03 -14.09 14.93
C LEU A 186 -7.53 -15.52 15.13
N ILE A 187 -8.85 -15.63 15.22
CA ILE A 187 -9.54 -16.92 15.26
C ILE A 187 -9.67 -17.44 13.82
N PRO A 188 -9.20 -18.67 13.50
CA PRO A 188 -9.27 -19.22 12.14
C PRO A 188 -10.65 -19.15 11.49
N ASN A 189 -11.72 -19.33 12.27
CA ASN A 189 -13.10 -19.26 11.80
C ASN A 189 -13.49 -17.88 11.24
N ASN A 190 -12.85 -16.82 11.72
CA ASN A 190 -13.09 -15.44 11.31
C ASN A 190 -12.19 -15.03 10.14
N VAL A 191 -11.32 -15.92 9.64
CA VAL A 191 -10.47 -15.60 8.49
C VAL A 191 -11.17 -15.96 7.18
N LYS A 192 -11.36 -14.95 6.34
CA LYS A 192 -11.90 -15.08 4.99
C LYS A 192 -10.85 -15.56 4.00
N SER A 193 -9.65 -14.99 4.06
CA SER A 193 -8.55 -15.33 3.16
C SER A 193 -7.20 -14.92 3.72
N ILE A 194 -6.16 -15.68 3.36
CA ILE A 194 -4.75 -15.34 3.61
C ILE A 194 -4.05 -15.26 2.26
N ARG A 195 -3.29 -14.19 2.04
CA ARG A 195 -2.49 -13.95 0.84
C ARG A 195 -1.06 -13.63 1.23
N VAL A 196 -0.12 -14.08 0.41
CA VAL A 196 1.31 -13.81 0.59
C VAL A 196 1.79 -12.97 -0.58
N LEU A 197 2.45 -11.86 -0.27
CA LEU A 197 3.04 -10.95 -1.24
C LEU A 197 4.56 -11.08 -1.20
N LYS A 198 5.18 -11.13 -2.37
CA LYS A 198 6.64 -11.29 -2.53
C LYS A 198 7.19 -10.27 -3.54
N GLY A 199 8.49 -9.97 -3.43
CA GLY A 199 9.20 -9.12 -4.39
C GLY A 199 8.54 -7.77 -4.61
N ALA A 200 8.14 -7.49 -5.85
CA ALA A 200 7.48 -6.24 -6.22
C ALA A 200 6.15 -6.01 -5.48
N GLU A 201 5.38 -7.06 -5.18
CA GLU A 201 4.11 -6.93 -4.46
C GLU A 201 4.33 -6.52 -2.99
N ALA A 202 5.39 -7.06 -2.38
CA ALA A 202 5.76 -6.75 -1.00
C ALA A 202 6.41 -5.36 -0.90
N SER A 203 7.02 -4.88 -1.98
CA SER A 203 7.61 -3.53 -2.08
C SER A 203 6.56 -2.43 -1.93
N TYR A 204 5.27 -2.73 -2.13
CA TYR A 204 4.17 -1.83 -1.78
C TYR A 204 4.22 -1.38 -0.31
N TYR A 205 4.76 -2.23 0.58
CA TYR A 205 4.92 -1.97 2.00
C TYR A 205 6.33 -1.48 2.37
N GLY A 206 7.12 -1.08 1.38
CA GLY A 206 8.46 -0.52 1.56
C GLY A 206 9.45 -1.50 2.20
N SER A 207 10.39 -0.97 2.99
CA SER A 207 11.43 -1.76 3.65
C SER A 207 10.87 -2.81 4.61
N GLN A 208 9.70 -2.55 5.20
CA GLN A 208 9.03 -3.48 6.12
C GLN A 208 8.52 -4.74 5.39
N GLY A 209 8.21 -4.64 4.10
CA GLY A 209 7.82 -5.77 3.25
C GLY A 209 9.01 -6.53 2.64
N SER A 210 10.26 -6.18 2.96
CA SER A 210 11.45 -6.82 2.35
C SER A 210 11.52 -8.33 2.61
N SER A 211 10.98 -8.79 3.74
CA SER A 211 10.86 -10.22 4.09
C SER A 211 9.51 -10.83 3.65
N GLY A 212 8.79 -10.14 2.76
CA GLY A 212 7.45 -10.49 2.29
C GLY A 212 6.34 -9.99 3.23
N VAL A 213 5.09 -10.05 2.74
CA VAL A 213 3.91 -9.57 3.48
C VAL A 213 2.83 -10.64 3.48
N ILE A 214 2.22 -10.87 4.64
CA ILE A 214 1.06 -11.74 4.81
C ILE A 214 -0.17 -10.87 5.04
N VAL A 215 -1.06 -10.88 4.06
CA VAL A 215 -2.33 -10.15 4.09
C VAL A 215 -3.44 -11.11 4.50
N ILE A 216 -4.12 -10.79 5.59
CA ILE A 216 -5.24 -11.54 6.14
C ILE A 216 -6.49 -10.67 6.02
N THR A 217 -7.57 -11.26 5.51
CA THR A 217 -8.88 -10.62 5.47
C THR A 217 -9.83 -11.40 6.36
N THR A 218 -10.56 -10.71 7.21
CA THR A 218 -11.54 -11.33 8.09
C THR A 218 -12.93 -11.37 7.47
N ILE A 219 -13.77 -12.24 8.00
CA ILE A 219 -15.21 -12.27 7.74
C ILE A 219 -15.81 -11.19 8.65
N LYS A 220 -16.54 -10.23 8.07
CA LYS A 220 -17.30 -9.23 8.82
C LYS A 220 -18.57 -9.83 9.40
#